data_AF-A0A1N7JWR9-F1
#
_entry.id   AF-A0A1N7JWR9-F1
#
_cell.length_a   1.000
_cell.length_b   1.000
_cell.length_c   1.000
_cell.angle_alpha   90.00
_cell.angle_beta   90.00
_cell.angle_gamma   90.00
#
_symmetry.space_group_name_H-M   'P 1'
#
loop_
_entity.id
_entity.type
_entity.pdbx_description
1 polymer ?
#
loop_
_entity_poly.entity_id
_entity_poly.type
_entity_poly.pdbx_seq_one_letter_code
_entity_poly.pdbx_strand_id
1 'polypeptide(L)' 'MAADYEPSNKETTLFFQTIQNKLHYACTNMTAAELIASRVDASKPDMGLTSYKGDEVRKTDVTIAKNYLREGEIGI' A
#
# COMPACT_ATOMS: atom_id res chain seq x y z
N MET A 1 14.28 -12.02 37.50
CA MET A 1 14.59 -12.60 36.17
C MET A 1 13.71 -11.88 35.18
N ALA A 2 14.33 -11.03 34.35
CA ALA A 2 13.65 -10.11 33.46
C ALA A 2 12.88 -10.91 32.41
N ALA A 3 11.63 -10.49 32.19
CA ALA A 3 10.71 -11.07 31.24
C ALA A 3 11.35 -11.30 29.88
N ASP A 4 11.35 -12.56 29.44
CA ASP A 4 11.54 -12.97 28.05
C ASP A 4 10.37 -12.41 27.21
N TYR A 5 10.42 -11.10 26.97
CA TYR A 5 9.61 -10.48 25.93
C TYR A 5 10.30 -10.80 24.60
N GLU A 6 9.98 -11.97 24.05
CA GLU A 6 10.26 -12.26 22.65
C GLU A 6 9.59 -11.15 21.81
N PRO A 7 10.33 -10.36 21.02
CA PRO A 7 9.75 -9.35 20.15
C PRO A 7 9.23 -10.03 18.88
N SER A 8 8.42 -11.08 19.00
CA SER A 8 7.76 -11.73 17.88
C SER A 8 6.42 -11.06 17.63
N ASN A 9 6.47 -9.74 17.42
CA ASN A 9 5.31 -8.86 17.25
C ASN A 9 4.66 -9.00 15.85
N LYS A 10 4.72 -10.21 15.27
CA LYS A 10 4.13 -10.53 13.96
C LYS A 10 2.61 -10.38 14.00
N GLU A 11 1.98 -10.80 15.10
CA GLU A 11 0.53 -10.63 15.31
C GLU A 11 0.16 -9.14 15.37
N THR A 12 0.90 -8.35 16.14
CA THR A 12 0.69 -6.89 16.24
C THR A 12 0.89 -6.19 14.90
N THR A 13 1.90 -6.59 14.12
CA THR A 13 2.13 -6.05 12.77
C THR A 13 0.98 -6.38 11.83
N LEU A 14 0.49 -7.63 11.85
CA LEU A 14 -0.64 -8.07 11.05
C LEU A 14 -1.93 -7.34 11.45
N PHE A 15 -2.13 -7.11 12.75
CA PHE A 15 -3.25 -6.35 13.29
C PHE A 15 -3.23 -4.90 12.80
N PHE A 16 -2.09 -4.21 12.90
CA PHE A 16 -1.96 -2.84 12.40
C PHE A 16 -2.09 -2.76 10.87
N GLN A 17 -1.56 -3.73 10.11
CA GLN A 17 -1.79 -3.82 8.67
C GLN A 17 -3.27 -4.01 8.32
N THR A 18 -3.98 -4.85 9.08
CA THR A 18 -5.41 -5.09 8.90
C THR A 18 -6.21 -3.82 9.20
N ILE A 19 -5.89 -3.11 10.28
CA ILE A 19 -6.53 -1.84 10.62
C ILE A 19 -6.22 -0.78 9.57
N GLN A 20 -4.97 -0.66 9.11
CA GLN A 20 -4.61 0.26 8.03
C GLN A 20 -5.40 -0.04 6.75
N ASN A 21 -5.52 -1.31 6.37
CA ASN A 21 -6.32 -1.71 5.21
C ASN A 21 -7.80 -1.37 5.39
N LYS A 22 -8.37 -1.57 6.59
CA LYS A 22 -9.76 -1.22 6.88
C LYS A 22 -10.00 0.30 6.88
N LEU A 23 -9.09 1.09 7.43
CA LEU A 23 -9.14 2.55 7.40
C LEU A 23 -9.00 3.09 5.98
N HIS A 24 -8.07 2.54 5.20
CA HIS A 24 -7.91 2.91 3.81
C HIS A 24 -9.18 2.57 3.01
N TYR A 25 -9.72 1.36 3.17
CA TYR A 25 -11.00 0.95 2.58
C TYR A 25 -12.16 1.86 3.01
N ALA A 26 -12.23 2.27 4.28
CA ALA A 26 -13.28 3.18 4.74
C ALA A 26 -13.19 4.58 4.11
N CYS A 27 -11.98 5.04 3.75
CA CYS A 27 -11.77 6.34 3.10
C CYS A 27 -11.92 6.28 1.57
N THR A 28 -11.48 5.20 0.93
CA THR A 28 -11.42 5.11 -0.55
C THR A 28 -12.47 4.16 -1.15
N ASN A 29 -13.25 3.45 -0.31
CA ASN A 29 -14.15 2.36 -0.70
C ASN A 29 -13.47 1.24 -1.51
N MET A 30 -12.13 1.17 -1.50
CA MET A 30 -11.35 0.22 -2.27
C MET A 30 -10.21 -0.32 -1.42
N THR A 31 -9.97 -1.63 -1.48
CA THR A 31 -8.78 -2.20 -0.84
C THR A 31 -7.55 -1.80 -1.64
N ALA A 32 -6.38 -1.81 -0.98
CA ALA A 32 -5.11 -1.56 -1.67
C ALA A 32 -4.92 -2.48 -2.89
N ALA A 33 -5.30 -3.76 -2.76
CA ALA A 33 -5.23 -4.73 -3.86
C ALA A 33 -6.21 -4.41 -5.00
N GLU A 34 -7.44 -3.99 -4.70
CA GLU A 34 -8.42 -3.58 -5.72
C GLU A 34 -8.02 -2.29 -6.43
N LEU A 35 -7.46 -1.32 -5.70
CA LEU A 35 -6.96 -0.09 -6.30
C LEU A 35 -5.85 -0.41 -7.30
N ILE A 36 -4.89 -1.26 -6.90
CA ILE A 36 -3.81 -1.72 -7.79
C ILE A 36 -4.41 -2.46 -8.98
N ALA A 37 -5.26 -3.46 -8.77
CA ALA A 37 -5.84 -4.25 -9.87
C ALA A 37 -6.68 -3.41 -10.84
N SER A 38 -7.34 -2.36 -10.35
CA SER A 38 -8.15 -1.45 -11.18
C SER A 38 -7.31 -0.40 -11.91
N ARG A 39 -6.13 -0.04 -11.41
CA ARG A 39 -5.31 1.05 -11.96
C ARG A 39 -4.05 0.58 -12.68
N VAL A 40 -3.53 -0.61 -12.37
CA VAL A 40 -2.37 -1.18 -13.04
C VAL A 40 -2.70 -1.47 -14.49
N ASP A 41 -1.95 -0.86 -15.40
CA ASP A 41 -2.16 -1.04 -16.83
C ASP A 41 -0.81 -1.12 -17.52
N ALA A 42 -0.43 -2.33 -17.92
CA ALA A 42 0.83 -2.59 -18.61
C ALA A 42 0.94 -1.90 -19.99
N SER A 43 -0.17 -1.40 -20.54
CA SER A 43 -0.20 -0.66 -21.81
C SER A 43 0.12 0.82 -21.63
N LYS A 44 0.10 1.33 -20.39
CA LYS A 44 0.42 2.72 -20.08
C LYS A 44 1.92 2.88 -19.76
N PRO A 45 2.49 4.07 -20.00
CA PRO A 45 3.79 4.40 -19.42
C PRO A 45 3.74 4.18 -17.91
N ASP A 46 4.85 3.65 -17.38
CA ASP A 46 5.04 3.41 -15.94
C ASP A 46 3.97 2.51 -15.29
N MET A 47 3.34 1.61 -16.06
CA MET A 47 2.24 0.75 -15.62
C MET A 47 1.02 1.51 -15.02
N GLY A 48 0.89 2.81 -15.30
CA GLY A 48 -0.15 3.69 -14.74
C GLY A 48 0.15 4.25 -13.34
N LEU A 49 1.40 4.17 -12.86
CA LEU A 49 1.84 4.77 -11.61
C LEU A 49 1.80 6.31 -11.70
N THR A 50 1.34 6.95 -10.62
CA THR A 50 1.29 8.41 -10.49
C THR A 50 2.49 8.95 -9.72
N SER A 51 3.06 8.14 -8.83
CA SER A 51 4.21 8.50 -7.99
C SER A 51 5.01 7.25 -7.64
N TYR A 52 6.32 7.26 -7.88
CA TYR A 52 7.24 6.20 -7.49
C TYR A 52 8.57 6.80 -7.06
N LYS A 53 9.31 6.10 -6.19
CA LYS A 53 10.46 6.67 -5.47
C LYS A 53 11.79 6.54 -6.22
N GLY A 54 11.80 5.86 -7.38
CA GLY A 54 12.99 5.56 -8.17
C GLY A 54 12.99 6.24 -9.53
N ASP A 55 14.10 6.12 -10.25
CA ASP A 55 14.24 6.59 -11.64
C ASP A 55 13.43 5.72 -12.62
N GLU A 56 13.21 4.45 -12.26
CA GLU A 56 12.47 3.46 -13.04
C GLU A 56 11.44 2.74 -12.17
N VAL A 57 10.33 2.36 -12.80
CA VAL A 57 9.28 1.55 -12.17
C VAL A 57 9.78 0.14 -11.86
N ARG A 58 9.71 -0.25 -10.59
CA ARG A 58 10.00 -1.62 -10.17
C ARG A 58 8.74 -2.43 -9.93
N LYS A 59 8.87 -3.76 -9.99
CA LYS A 59 7.79 -4.70 -9.63
C LYS A 59 7.28 -4.47 -8.20
N THR A 60 8.11 -3.95 -7.31
CA THR A 60 7.67 -3.58 -5.95
C THR A 60 6.80 -2.34 -5.95
N ASP A 61 7.05 -1.38 -6.83
CA ASP A 61 6.29 -0.12 -6.88
C ASP A 61 4.87 -0.34 -7.37
N VAL A 62 4.66 -1.29 -8.29
CA VAL A 62 3.31 -1.67 -8.77
C VAL A 62 2.52 -2.46 -7.73
N THR A 63 3.16 -2.95 -6.67
CA THR A 63 2.45 -3.58 -5.53
C THR A 63 2.07 -2.58 -4.44
N ILE A 64 2.46 -1.31 -4.58
CA ILE A 64 2.18 -0.26 -3.59
C ILE A 64 0.97 0.55 -4.07
N ALA A 65 -0.18 0.36 -3.43
CA ALA A 65 -1.42 1.07 -3.76
C ALA A 65 -1.27 2.60 -3.69
N LYS A 66 -0.44 3.09 -2.75
CA LYS A 66 -0.14 4.53 -2.61
C LYS A 66 0.45 5.15 -3.88
N ASN A 67 1.17 4.37 -4.68
CA ASN A 67 1.77 4.84 -5.93
C ASN A 67 0.75 5.00 -7.06
N TYR A 68 -0.48 4.54 -6.85
CA TYR A 68 -1.63 4.75 -7.75
C TYR A 68 -2.61 5.82 -7.23
N LEU A 69 -2.36 6.38 -6.03
CA LEU A 69 -3.15 7.48 -5.49
C LEU A 69 -2.81 8.76 -6.27
N ARG A 70 -3.84 9.52 -6.62
CA ARG A 70 -3.64 10.84 -7.24
C ARG A 70 -3.25 11.86 -6.17
N GLU A 71 -2.61 12.96 -6.55
CA GLU A 71 -2.20 14.01 -5.58
C GLU A 71 -3.35 14.49 -4.68
N GLY A 72 -4.59 14.49 -5.18
CA GLY A 72 -5.79 14.84 -4.38
C GLY A 72 -6.18 13.81 -3.31
N GLU A 73 -5.64 12.60 -3.34
CA GLU A 73 -5.91 11.51 -2.39
C GLU A 73 -4.77 11.29 -1.40
N ILE A 74 -3.59 11.88 -1.65
CA ILE A 74 -2.39 11.73 -0.80
C ILE A 74 -2.47 12.63 0.46
N GLY A 75 -3.41 13.59 0.49
CA GLY A 75 -3.49 14.66 1.49
C GLY A 75 -4.59 14.56 2.55
N ILE A 76 -5.06 13.36 2.93
CA ILE A 76 -5.92 13.15 4.11
C ILE A 76 -5.19 12.34 5.18
#